data_AF-A0A6S5TUC6-F1
#
_entry.id   AF-A0A6S5TUC6-F1
#
_cell.length_a   1.000
_cell.length_b   1.000
_cell.length_c   1.000
_cell.angle_alpha   90.00
_cell.angle_beta   90.00
_cell.angle_gamma   90.00
#
_symmetry.space_group_name_H-M   'P 1'
#
loop_
_entity.id
_entity.type
_entity.pdbx_description
1 polymer ?
#
loop_
_entity_poly.entity_id
_entity_poly.type
_entity_poly.pdbx_seq_one_letter_code
_entity_poly.pdbx_strand_id
1 'polypeptide(L)'
;MGILAEMALRRARGRLNSVQSRAAAKAPVKAEISPTRSEVVVTGPINRLMFLEGRSWAVDMVASLRASPVNEVIERLVGAATDRPGSYAAGIQSVVQELQAGS
;
A
#
# COMPACT_ATOMS: atom_id res chain seq x y z
N MET A 1 -25.96 -38.53 -26.53
CA MET A 1 -25.07 -37.45 -27.01
C MET A 1 -24.52 -36.70 -25.80
N GLY A 2 -23.31 -36.99 -25.30
CA GLY A 2 -22.83 -36.30 -24.08
C GLY A 2 -21.36 -36.50 -23.70
N ILE A 3 -20.73 -37.57 -24.18
CA ILE A 3 -19.38 -37.96 -23.74
C ILE A 3 -18.30 -36.97 -24.26
N LEU A 4 -18.45 -36.48 -25.49
CA LEU A 4 -17.52 -35.52 -26.11
C LEU A 4 -17.56 -34.14 -25.46
N ALA A 5 -18.75 -33.66 -25.09
CA ALA A 5 -18.92 -32.36 -24.43
C ALA A 5 -18.32 -32.37 -23.00
N GLU A 6 -18.49 -33.48 -22.29
CA GLU A 6 -17.94 -33.65 -20.95
C GLU A 6 -16.41 -33.73 -20.94
N MET A 7 -15.82 -34.43 -21.92
CA MET A 7 -14.36 -34.48 -22.10
C MET A 7 -13.77 -33.10 -22.46
N ALA A 8 -14.45 -32.31 -23.30
CA ALA A 8 -14.03 -30.96 -23.66
C ALA A 8 -14.00 -30.03 -22.42
N LEU A 9 -15.04 -30.09 -21.58
CA LEU A 9 -15.12 -29.28 -20.36
C LEU A 9 -14.04 -29.65 -19.34
N ARG A 10 -13.74 -30.95 -19.18
CA ARG A 10 -12.69 -31.42 -18.26
C ARG A 10 -11.29 -30.96 -18.70
N ARG A 11 -11.03 -30.91 -20.01
CA ARG A 11 -9.76 -30.42 -20.57
C ARG A 11 -9.61 -28.90 -20.42
N ALA A 12 -10.70 -28.15 -20.56
CA ALA A 12 -10.69 -26.69 -20.35
C ALA A 12 -10.35 -26.32 -18.89
N ARG A 13 -10.93 -27.04 -17.91
CA ARG A 13 -10.64 -26.83 -16.47
C ARG A 13 -9.22 -27.18 -16.08
N GLY A 14 -8.63 -28.22 -16.67
CA GLY A 14 -7.24 -28.65 -16.37
C GLY A 14 -6.17 -27.61 -16.74
N ARG A 15 -6.43 -26.72 -17.72
CA ARG A 15 -5.45 -25.69 -18.13
C ARG A 15 -5.42 -24.46 -17.21
N LEU A 16 -6.51 -24.16 -16.50
CA LEU A 16 -6.56 -23.01 -15.57
C LEU A 16 -5.69 -23.22 -14.32
N ASN A 17 -5.44 -24.48 -13.92
CA ASN A 17 -4.57 -24.79 -12.79
C ASN A 17 -3.10 -25.01 -13.16
N SER A 18 -2.72 -24.88 -14.45
CA SER A 18 -1.38 -25.18 -14.95
C SER A 18 -0.40 -23.98 -14.96
N VAL A 19 -0.85 -22.80 -14.51
CA VAL A 19 0.00 -21.59 -14.44
C VAL A 19 0.71 -21.44 -13.08
N GLN A 20 0.46 -22.33 -12.11
CA GLN A 20 1.08 -22.22 -10.77
C GLN A 20 2.43 -22.92 -10.60
N SER A 21 2.99 -23.57 -11.63
CA SER A 21 4.23 -24.37 -11.47
C SER A 21 5.54 -23.63 -11.76
N ARG A 22 5.57 -22.29 -11.77
CA ARG A 22 6.84 -21.53 -11.90
C ARG A 22 7.05 -20.40 -10.89
N ALA A 23 6.29 -20.39 -9.79
CA ALA A 23 6.44 -19.43 -8.69
C ALA A 23 6.84 -20.07 -7.35
N ALA A 24 7.38 -21.29 -7.37
CA ALA A 24 7.94 -21.93 -6.18
C ALA A 24 9.46 -21.67 -6.10
N ALA A 25 9.83 -20.48 -5.63
CA ALA A 25 11.11 -20.25 -4.96
C ALA A 25 11.04 -19.00 -4.05
N LYS A 26 10.19 -19.05 -3.02
CA LYS A 26 10.47 -18.52 -1.68
C LYS A 26 9.30 -18.86 -0.75
N ALA A 27 9.62 -19.54 0.35
CA ALA A 27 8.69 -19.94 1.38
C ALA A 27 7.96 -18.72 1.98
N PRO A 28 6.69 -18.84 2.40
CA PRO A 28 6.05 -17.80 3.18
C PRO A 28 6.65 -17.84 4.59
N VAL A 29 7.62 -16.97 4.85
CA VAL A 29 8.00 -16.65 6.23
C VAL A 29 6.78 -15.98 6.84
N LYS A 30 6.21 -16.63 7.86
CA LYS A 30 5.18 -16.07 8.72
C LYS A 30 5.82 -14.86 9.40
N ALA A 31 5.64 -13.67 8.82
CA ALA A 31 6.12 -12.44 9.41
C ALA A 31 5.27 -12.17 10.65
N GLU A 32 5.80 -12.50 11.82
CA GLU A 32 5.33 -11.92 13.08
C GLU A 32 5.58 -10.42 12.99
N ILE A 33 4.49 -9.67 12.77
CA ILE A 33 4.51 -8.21 12.73
C ILE A 33 4.65 -7.75 14.17
N SER A 34 5.87 -7.83 14.69
CA SER A 34 6.26 -7.07 15.87
C SER A 34 6.23 -5.60 15.47
N PRO A 35 5.50 -4.70 16.17
CA PRO A 35 5.52 -3.28 15.87
C PRO A 35 6.85 -2.71 16.38
N THR A 36 7.92 -3.01 15.66
CA THR A 36 9.15 -2.23 15.78
C THR A 36 8.76 -0.87 15.21
N ARG A 37 8.61 0.14 16.10
CA ARG A 37 8.59 1.56 15.73
C ARG A 37 9.83 1.80 14.87
N SER A 38 9.68 1.60 13.57
CA SER A 38 10.73 1.78 12.61
C SER A 38 10.65 3.25 12.31
N GLU A 39 11.57 4.00 12.90
CA GLU A 39 11.90 5.33 12.43
C GLU A 39 11.91 5.28 10.90
N VAL A 40 11.14 6.16 10.26
CA VAL A 40 10.99 6.19 8.81
C VAL A 40 12.32 6.67 8.22
N VAL A 41 13.31 5.78 8.17
CA VAL A 41 14.61 6.09 7.60
C VAL A 41 14.47 5.99 6.09
N VAL A 42 14.23 7.14 5.45
CA VAL A 42 14.25 7.27 3.99
C VAL A 42 15.71 7.16 3.53
N THR A 43 16.22 5.94 3.43
CA THR A 43 17.53 5.67 2.83
C THR A 43 17.38 5.38 1.34
N GLY A 44 18.11 6.11 0.48
CA GLY A 44 18.16 5.90 -0.96
C GLY A 44 17.30 6.85 -1.82
N PRO A 45 17.29 6.65 -3.16
CA PRO A 45 16.50 7.49 -4.06
C PRO A 45 14.99 7.35 -3.79
N ILE A 46 14.29 8.48 -3.73
CA ILE A 46 12.84 8.52 -3.52
C ILE A 46 12.13 7.88 -4.72
N ASN A 47 11.29 6.89 -4.46
CA ASN A 47 10.36 6.40 -5.47
C ASN A 47 9.28 7.46 -5.69
N ARG A 48 9.34 8.13 -6.86
CA ARG A 48 8.42 9.24 -7.19
C ARG A 48 6.96 8.81 -7.23
N LEU A 49 6.66 7.58 -7.65
CA LEU A 49 5.29 7.08 -7.72
C LEU A 49 4.71 6.95 -6.31
N MET A 50 5.43 6.28 -5.40
CA MET A 50 4.98 6.12 -4.01
C MET A 50 4.89 7.47 -3.27
N PHE A 51 5.78 8.40 -3.57
CA PHE A 51 5.71 9.76 -3.04
C PHE A 51 4.41 10.45 -3.45
N LEU A 52 4.06 10.39 -4.74
CA LEU A 52 2.85 11.01 -5.25
C LEU A 52 1.59 10.33 -4.70
N GLU A 53 1.59 9.00 -4.58
CA GLU A 53 0.49 8.24 -3.95
C GLU A 53 0.31 8.61 -2.47
N GLY A 54 1.41 8.77 -1.72
CA GLY A 54 1.36 9.21 -0.33
C GLY A 54 0.81 10.62 -0.19
N ARG A 55 1.23 11.51 -1.10
CA ARG A 55 0.76 12.90 -1.15
C ARG A 55 -0.71 12.98 -1.55
N SER A 56 -1.16 12.26 -2.57
CA SER A 56 -2.56 12.27 -3.01
C SER A 56 -3.48 11.75 -1.91
N TRP A 57 -3.11 10.65 -1.27
CA TRP A 57 -3.87 10.11 -0.15
C TRP A 57 -3.96 11.09 1.03
N ALA A 58 -2.85 11.78 1.35
CA ALA A 58 -2.84 12.77 2.42
C ALA A 58 -3.74 13.97 2.09
N VAL A 59 -3.74 14.46 0.85
CA VAL A 59 -4.66 15.52 0.39
C VAL A 59 -6.12 15.09 0.50
N ASP A 60 -6.45 13.86 0.09
CA ASP A 60 -7.80 13.31 0.21
C ASP A 60 -8.24 13.22 1.68
N MET A 61 -7.32 12.84 2.57
CA MET A 61 -7.58 12.80 4.01
C MET A 61 -7.86 14.19 4.58
N VAL A 62 -7.03 15.18 4.26
CA VAL A 62 -7.25 16.59 4.66
C VAL A 62 -8.59 17.07 4.14
N ALA A 63 -8.91 16.79 2.88
CA ALA A 63 -10.19 17.16 2.29
C ALA A 63 -11.36 16.51 3.06
N SER A 64 -11.24 15.26 3.48
CA SER A 64 -12.29 14.59 4.26
C SER A 64 -12.46 15.14 5.68
N LEU A 65 -11.40 15.70 6.27
CA LEU A 65 -11.34 16.21 7.65
C LEU A 65 -11.37 17.74 7.72
N ARG A 66 -11.86 18.41 6.67
CA ARG A 66 -11.95 19.88 6.57
C ARG A 66 -12.73 20.59 7.68
N ALA A 67 -13.52 19.87 8.46
CA ALA A 67 -14.25 20.41 9.63
C ALA A 67 -13.48 20.22 10.96
N SER A 68 -12.38 19.46 10.96
CA SER A 68 -11.55 19.17 12.13
C SER A 68 -10.46 20.22 12.32
N PRO A 69 -9.98 20.43 13.55
CA PRO A 69 -8.84 21.29 13.81
C PRO A 69 -7.57 20.75 13.14
N VAL A 70 -6.73 21.67 12.63
CA VAL A 70 -5.51 21.33 11.87
C VAL A 70 -4.56 20.42 12.66
N ASN A 71 -4.43 20.64 13.98
CA ASN A 71 -3.58 19.82 14.85
C ASN A 71 -4.01 18.34 14.88
N GLU A 72 -5.30 18.06 14.93
CA GLU A 72 -5.83 16.69 14.93
C GLU A 72 -5.59 16.01 13.58
N VAL A 73 -5.71 16.77 12.49
CA VAL A 73 -5.40 16.27 11.14
C VAL A 73 -3.93 15.91 11.02
N ILE A 74 -3.03 16.76 11.54
CA ILE A 74 -1.58 16.50 11.55
C ILE A 74 -1.26 15.23 12.35
N GLU A 75 -1.78 15.08 13.58
CA GLU A 75 -1.55 13.88 14.38
C GLU A 75 -2.01 12.61 13.67
N ARG A 76 -3.16 12.67 12.98
CA ARG A 76 -3.69 11.54 12.23
C ARG A 76 -2.86 11.19 11.00
N LEU A 77 -2.37 12.19 10.28
CA LEU A 77 -1.45 11.99 9.14
C LEU A 77 -0.11 11.38 9.60
N VAL A 78 0.44 11.86 10.71
CA VAL A 78 1.68 11.32 11.30
C VAL A 78 1.47 9.88 11.77
N GLY A 79 0.36 9.60 12.45
CA GLY A 79 -0.02 8.23 12.83
C GLY A 79 -0.10 7.30 11.63
N ALA A 80 -0.74 7.74 10.55
CA ALA A 80 -0.88 6.96 9.32
C ALA A 80 0.44 6.75 8.54
N ALA A 81 1.46 7.58 8.77
CA ALA A 81 2.77 7.47 8.13
C ALA A 81 3.70 6.43 8.80
N THR A 82 3.42 6.04 10.04
CA THR A 82 4.34 5.21 10.87
C THR A 82 4.52 3.79 10.30
N ASP A 83 3.49 3.20 9.71
CA ASP A 83 3.53 1.84 9.14
C ASP A 83 3.72 1.83 7.61
N ARG A 84 4.16 2.95 7.02
CA ARG A 84 4.25 3.12 5.57
C ARG A 84 5.70 3.10 5.07
N PRO A 85 5.93 2.65 3.83
CA PRO A 85 7.26 2.75 3.21
C PRO A 85 7.76 4.20 3.19
N GLY A 86 9.07 4.40 3.39
CA GLY A 86 9.63 5.74 3.56
C GLY A 86 9.34 6.74 2.43
N SER A 87 9.31 6.29 1.17
CA SER A 87 8.93 7.17 0.04
C SER A 87 7.46 7.62 0.11
N TYR A 88 6.56 6.77 0.61
CA TYR A 88 5.14 7.10 0.79
C TYR A 88 4.94 8.02 1.99
N ALA A 89 5.59 7.71 3.11
CA ALA A 89 5.60 8.54 4.31
C ALA A 89 6.18 9.94 4.02
N ALA A 90 7.21 10.06 3.18
CA ALA A 90 7.74 11.35 2.73
C ALA A 90 6.68 12.16 1.94
N GLY A 91 5.85 11.50 1.14
CA GLY A 91 4.71 12.13 0.47
C GLY A 91 3.70 12.70 1.46
N ILE A 92 3.33 11.92 2.49
CA ILE A 92 2.47 12.38 3.59
C ILE A 92 3.09 13.56 4.33
N GLN A 93 4.38 13.47 4.69
CA GLN A 93 5.09 14.53 5.41
C GLN A 93 5.14 15.84 4.62
N SER A 94 5.22 15.79 3.28
CA SER A 94 5.16 17.01 2.46
C SER A 94 3.85 17.79 2.67
N VAL A 95 2.71 17.09 2.79
CA VAL A 95 1.41 17.72 3.07
C VAL A 95 1.36 18.26 4.49
N VAL A 96 1.92 17.54 5.47
CA VAL A 96 2.00 18.03 6.85
C VAL A 96 2.79 19.34 6.93
N GLN A 97 3.91 19.45 6.22
CA GLN A 97 4.70 20.68 6.14
C GLN A 97 3.91 21.82 5.48
N GLU A 98 3.17 21.55 4.40
CA GLU A 98 2.29 22.53 3.76
C GLU A 98 1.19 23.03 4.70
N LEU A 99 0.57 22.13 5.49
CA LEU A 99 -0.44 22.49 6.48
C LEU A 99 0.13 23.35 7.61
N GLN A 100 1.34 23.04 8.06
CA GLN A 100 2.02 23.81 9.10
C GLN A 100 2.44 25.21 8.61
N ALA A 101 2.81 25.34 7.33
CA ALA A 101 3.19 26.63 6.74
C ALA A 101 1.99 27.54 6.44
N GLY A 102 0.80 26.96 6.22
CA GLY A 102 -0.44 27.69 5.93
C GLY A 102 -1.32 28.00 7.15
N SER A 103 -0.98 27.48 8.33
CA SER A 103 -1.65 27.77 9.60
C SER A 103 -1.02 28.96 10.33
#